data_AF-A0AAV8X5P1-F1
#
_entry.id   AF-A0AAV8X5P1-F1
#
_cell.length_a   1.000
_cell.length_b   1.000
_cell.length_c   1.000
_cell.angle_alpha   90.00
_cell.angle_beta   90.00
_cell.angle_gamma   90.00
#
_symmetry.space_group_name_H-M   'P 1'
#
loop_
_entity.id
_entity.type
_entity.pdbx_description
1 polymer ?
#
loop_
_entity_poly.entity_id
_entity_poly.type
_entity_poly.pdbx_seq_one_letter_code
_entity_poly.pdbx_strand_id
1 'polypeptide(L)'
;MSDAMSKSTLQHLVAKFETSGAVNNRPIQVRQMNTRSVENIAAVRVSVQENPRQSIPRHAQELGLSQTSTWRIFRRDLGLHLYKIQLTQDLKGNDL
;
A
#
# COMPACT_ATOMS: atom_id res chain seq x y z
N MET A 1 32.69 -34.29 3.62
CA MET A 1 31.77 -35.38 3.22
C MET A 1 30.49 -34.69 2.76
N SER A 2 30.10 -34.86 1.50
CA SER A 2 28.90 -34.22 0.93
C SER A 2 27.64 -34.78 1.58
N ASP A 3 26.85 -33.95 2.25
CA ASP A 3 25.52 -34.35 2.71
C ASP A 3 24.66 -34.66 1.49
N ALA A 4 24.34 -35.94 1.32
CA ALA A 4 23.50 -36.40 0.23
C ALA A 4 22.09 -35.84 0.43
N MET A 5 21.63 -35.04 -0.53
CA MET A 5 20.27 -34.52 -0.57
C MET A 5 19.25 -35.67 -0.57
N SER A 6 18.18 -35.56 0.22
CA SER A 6 17.10 -36.55 0.24
C SER A 6 16.47 -36.73 -1.15
N LYS A 7 16.07 -37.97 -1.47
CA LYS A 7 15.38 -38.33 -2.73
C LYS A 7 14.13 -37.47 -2.97
N SER A 8 13.38 -37.16 -1.92
CA SER A 8 12.19 -36.31 -2.01
C SER A 8 12.53 -34.89 -2.45
N THR A 9 13.65 -34.34 -1.97
CA THR A 9 14.15 -33.02 -2.35
C THR A 9 14.54 -33.00 -3.83
N LEU A 10 15.23 -34.03 -4.31
CA LEU A 10 15.59 -34.15 -5.74
C LEU A 10 14.34 -34.22 -6.63
N GLN A 11 13.34 -35.02 -6.26
CA GLN A 11 12.08 -35.11 -7.00
C GLN A 11 11.34 -33.77 -7.06
N HIS A 12 11.30 -33.03 -5.94
CA HIS A 12 10.69 -31.70 -5.90
C HIS A 12 11.43 -30.69 -6.79
N LEU A 13 12.77 -30.73 -6.83
CA LEU A 13 13.57 -29.85 -7.68
C LEU A 13 13.35 -30.14 -9.16
N VAL A 14 13.29 -31.43 -9.55
CA VAL A 14 13.00 -31.84 -10.92
C VAL A 14 11.60 -31.38 -11.35
N ALA A 15 10.56 -31.69 -10.56
CA ALA A 15 9.19 -31.26 -10.88
C ALA A 15 9.05 -29.74 -10.97
N LYS A 16 9.73 -29.00 -10.09
CA LYS A 16 9.77 -27.53 -10.12
C LYS A 16 10.46 -27.01 -11.39
N PHE A 17 11.54 -27.65 -11.82
CA PHE A 17 12.25 -27.30 -13.04
C PHE A 17 11.40 -27.60 -14.29
N GLU A 18 10.76 -28.76 -14.38
CA GLU A 18 9.86 -29.12 -15.48
C GLU A 18 8.67 -28.15 -15.60
N THR A 19 8.15 -27.66 -14.48
CA THR A 19 7.00 -26.75 -14.46
C THR A 19 7.37 -25.29 -14.77
N SER A 20 8.52 -24.83 -14.25
CA SER A 20 8.86 -23.40 -14.22
C SER A 20 10.05 -23.03 -15.09
N GLY A 21 10.80 -24.01 -15.59
CA GLY A 21 12.09 -23.83 -16.26
C GLY A 21 13.23 -23.35 -15.34
N ALA A 22 12.98 -23.24 -14.03
CA ALA A 22 13.93 -22.69 -13.08
C ALA A 22 13.81 -23.34 -11.70
N VAL A 23 14.96 -23.47 -11.02
CA VAL A 23 15.05 -24.06 -9.66
C VAL A 23 14.92 -23.00 -8.56
N ASN A 24 14.97 -21.71 -8.92
CA ASN A 24 14.89 -20.58 -7.99
C ASN A 24 13.58 -20.59 -7.19
N ASN A 25 13.63 -20.16 -5.92
CA ASN A 25 12.42 -19.99 -5.12
C ASN A 25 11.50 -18.97 -5.76
N ARG A 26 10.23 -19.37 -5.96
CA ARG A 26 9.22 -18.43 -6.42
C ARG A 26 9.04 -17.37 -5.33
N PRO A 27 8.86 -16.09 -5.69
CA PRO A 27 8.51 -15.09 -4.72
C PRO A 27 7.23 -15.55 -4.00
N ILE A 28 7.30 -15.60 -2.66
CA ILE A 28 6.15 -15.96 -1.83
C ILE A 28 5.05 -14.94 -2.14
N GLN A 29 3.85 -15.44 -2.48
CA GLN A 29 2.69 -14.57 -2.60
C GLN A 29 2.37 -14.00 -1.22
N VAL A 30 2.90 -12.81 -0.95
CA VAL A 30 2.55 -12.04 0.24
C VAL A 30 1.08 -11.62 0.11
N ARG A 31 0.32 -11.77 1.20
CA ARG A 31 -1.08 -11.37 1.28
C ARG A 31 -1.23 -9.93 0.79
N GLN A 32 -1.89 -9.76 -0.35
CA GLN A 32 -2.26 -8.45 -0.88
C GLN A 32 -3.25 -7.82 0.12
N MET A 33 -2.88 -6.70 0.71
CA MET A 33 -3.75 -5.97 1.63
C MET A 33 -4.71 -5.13 0.78
N ASN A 34 -5.88 -5.68 0.46
CA ASN A 34 -6.89 -5.08 -0.43
C ASN A 34 -7.22 -3.62 -0.09
N THR A 35 -7.08 -3.22 1.17
CA THR A 35 -7.48 -1.87 1.61
C THR A 35 -6.53 -0.76 1.13
N ARG A 36 -5.28 -1.07 0.78
CA ARG A 36 -4.34 -0.12 0.13
C ARG A 36 -4.16 -0.44 -1.36
N SER A 37 -5.27 -0.77 -2.02
CA SER A 37 -5.29 -0.88 -3.48
C SER A 37 -4.96 0.48 -4.12
N VAL A 38 -4.47 0.45 -5.36
CA VAL A 38 -4.19 1.66 -6.14
C VAL A 38 -5.44 2.54 -6.26
N GLU A 39 -6.61 1.92 -6.38
CA GLU A 39 -7.91 2.58 -6.41
C GLU A 39 -8.21 3.34 -5.11
N ASN A 40 -8.06 2.70 -3.95
CA ASN A 40 -8.32 3.36 -2.67
C ASN A 40 -7.33 4.50 -2.41
N ILE A 41 -6.06 4.34 -2.82
CA ILE A 41 -5.05 5.40 -2.71
C ILE A 41 -5.45 6.60 -3.58
N ALA A 42 -5.91 6.35 -4.81
CA ALA A 42 -6.38 7.40 -5.71
C ALA A 42 -7.63 8.10 -5.16
N ALA A 43 -8.62 7.35 -4.66
CA ALA A 43 -9.84 7.89 -4.08
C ALA A 43 -9.56 8.78 -2.85
N VAL A 44 -8.68 8.34 -1.93
CA VAL A 44 -8.25 9.15 -0.79
C VAL A 44 -7.50 10.40 -1.26
N ARG A 45 -6.63 10.30 -2.27
CA ARG A 45 -5.91 11.46 -2.81
C ARG A 45 -6.86 12.52 -3.37
N VAL A 46 -7.87 12.10 -4.15
CA VAL A 46 -8.88 13.00 -4.73
C VAL A 46 -9.70 13.66 -3.61
N SER A 47 -10.20 12.88 -2.66
CA SER A 47 -11.00 13.40 -1.53
C SER A 47 -10.25 14.46 -0.71
N VAL A 48 -8.93 14.27 -0.51
CA VAL A 48 -8.07 15.25 0.17
C VAL A 48 -7.88 16.51 -0.64
N GLN A 49 -7.77 16.40 -1.97
CA GLN A 49 -7.62 17.56 -2.83
C GLN A 49 -8.90 18.40 -2.88
N GLU A 50 -10.07 17.76 -2.88
CA GLU A 50 -11.37 18.42 -2.83
C GLU A 50 -11.61 19.09 -1.48
N ASN A 51 -11.28 18.39 -0.39
CA ASN A 51 -11.59 18.83 0.97
C ASN A 51 -10.38 18.69 1.91
N PRO A 52 -9.31 19.48 1.73
CA PRO A 52 -8.06 19.35 2.51
C PRO A 52 -8.25 19.65 4.00
N ARG A 53 -9.40 20.23 4.34
CA ARG A 53 -9.78 20.64 5.70
C ARG A 53 -10.43 19.52 6.52
N GLN A 54 -10.80 18.41 5.89
CA GLN A 54 -11.50 17.35 6.59
C GLN A 54 -10.54 16.49 7.41
N SER A 55 -11.08 15.85 8.43
CA SER A 55 -10.32 14.93 9.28
C SER A 55 -10.29 13.54 8.67
N ILE A 56 -9.29 12.74 9.05
CA ILE A 56 -9.15 11.34 8.60
C ILE A 56 -10.43 10.52 8.85
N PRO A 57 -11.12 10.62 10.01
CA PRO A 57 -12.37 9.90 10.22
C PRO A 57 -13.47 10.29 9.22
N ARG A 58 -13.54 11.56 8.81
CA ARG A 58 -14.55 12.04 7.85
C ARG A 58 -14.29 11.49 6.45
N HIS A 59 -13.06 11.57 5.96
CA HIS A 59 -12.67 10.95 4.69
C HIS A 59 -12.91 9.44 4.69
N ALA A 60 -12.62 8.76 5.81
CA ALA A 60 -12.86 7.33 5.94
C ALA A 60 -14.35 6.98 5.82
N GLN A 61 -15.22 7.77 6.46
CA GLN A 61 -16.67 7.60 6.38
C GLN A 61 -17.20 7.84 4.96
N GLU A 62 -16.74 8.90 4.29
CA GLU A 62 -17.16 9.24 2.92
C GLU A 62 -16.73 8.16 1.91
N LEU A 63 -15.54 7.59 2.08
CA LEU A 63 -14.99 6.58 1.19
C LEU A 63 -15.37 5.14 1.58
N GLY A 64 -16.11 4.94 2.67
CA GLY A 64 -16.46 3.61 3.17
C GLY A 64 -15.27 2.76 3.64
N LEU A 65 -14.16 3.41 3.99
CA LEU A 65 -12.92 2.75 4.42
C LEU A 65 -12.79 2.72 5.94
N SER A 66 -12.01 1.78 6.48
CA SER A 66 -11.68 1.82 7.91
C SER A 66 -10.75 2.99 8.21
N GLN A 67 -10.99 3.70 9.32
CA GLN A 67 -10.16 4.85 9.74
C GLN A 67 -8.67 4.51 9.80
N THR A 68 -8.33 3.30 10.27
CA THR A 68 -6.95 2.80 10.36
C THR A 68 -6.30 2.62 8.99
N SER A 69 -7.06 2.17 7.99
CA SER A 69 -6.55 1.99 6.63
C SER A 69 -6.39 3.31 5.93
N THR A 70 -7.37 4.20 6.07
CA THR A 70 -7.28 5.59 5.59
C THR A 70 -6.07 6.28 6.19
N TRP A 71 -5.87 6.20 7.51
CA TRP A 71 -4.69 6.75 8.19
C TRP A 71 -3.36 6.19 7.66
N ARG A 72 -3.31 4.87 7.35
CA ARG A 72 -2.12 4.27 6.73
C ARG A 72 -1.86 4.83 5.34
N ILE A 73 -2.89 5.02 4.53
CA ILE A 73 -2.77 5.64 3.19
C ILE A 73 -2.23 7.05 3.31
N PHE A 74 -2.81 7.86 4.21
CA PHE A 74 -2.31 9.21 4.51
C PHE A 74 -0.81 9.19 4.85
N ARG A 75 -0.40 8.34 5.80
CA ARG A 75 0.96 8.36 6.33
C ARG A 75 2.01 7.69 5.44
N ARG A 76 1.67 6.58 4.79
CA ARG A 76 2.62 5.71 4.06
C ARG A 76 2.64 5.99 2.57
N ASP A 77 1.49 6.31 1.99
CA ASP A 77 1.34 6.40 0.54
C ASP A 77 1.24 7.87 0.07
N LEU A 78 0.67 8.76 0.90
CA LEU A 78 0.60 10.21 0.63
C LEU A 78 1.62 11.05 1.41
N GLY A 79 2.26 10.51 2.44
CA GLY A 79 3.23 11.22 3.28
C GLY A 79 2.63 12.34 4.15
N LEU A 80 1.31 12.37 4.30
CA LEU A 80 0.57 13.42 5.01
C LEU A 80 0.41 13.08 6.49
N HIS A 81 0.65 14.07 7.35
CA HIS A 81 0.41 14.01 8.80
C HIS A 81 -0.80 14.87 9.17
N LEU A 82 -1.98 14.46 8.69
CA LEU A 82 -3.22 15.18 8.94
C LEU A 82 -3.69 14.93 10.39
N TYR A 83 -3.62 15.95 11.24
CA TYR A 83 -4.24 15.92 12.57
C TYR A 83 -5.20 17.09 12.78
N LYS A 84 -4.90 18.27 12.23
CA LYS A 84 -5.79 19.42 12.05
C LYS A 84 -5.30 20.26 10.87
N ILE A 85 -6.25 20.94 10.23
CA ILE A 85 -6.12 21.85 9.09
C ILE A 85 -4.99 22.86 9.33
N GLN A 86 -3.91 22.78 8.58
CA GLN A 86 -3.05 23.94 8.41
C GLN A 86 -3.79 24.89 7.46
N LEU A 87 -4.30 25.99 8.03
CA LEU A 87 -4.75 27.13 7.25
C LEU A 87 -3.50 27.78 6.65
N THR A 88 -2.98 27.24 5.55
CA THR A 88 -1.99 27.99 4.76
C THR A 88 -2.78 29.12 4.12
N GLN A 89 -2.64 30.33 4.65
CA GLN A 89 -3.20 31.52 4.02
C GLN A 89 -2.57 31.62 2.64
N ASP A 90 -3.40 31.64 1.58
CA ASP A 90 -2.94 32.08 0.27
C ASP A 90 -2.50 33.55 0.43
N LEU A 91 -1.20 33.81 0.34
CA LEU A 91 -0.70 35.17 0.15
C LEU A 91 -1.15 35.62 -1.24
N LYS A 92 -2.29 36.32 -1.29
CA LYS A 92 -2.70 37.04 -2.49
C LYS A 92 -1.65 38.11 -2.77
N GLY A 93 -1.13 38.16 -3.99
CA GLY A 93 -0.11 39.12 -4.43
C GLY A 93 -0.57 40.59 -4.49
N ASN A 94 -1.59 40.96 -3.71
CA ASN A 94 -2.11 42.32 -3.61
C ASN A 94 -1.65 43.05 -2.33
N ASP A 95 -0.74 42.44 -1.56
CA ASP A 95 -0.14 43.06 -0.36
C ASP A 95 1.29 43.60 -0.64
N LEU A 96 1.51 44.20 -1.81
CA LEU A 96 2.66 45.09 -2.10
C LEU A 96 2.23 46.27 -2.97
#